data_AF-A0A847GGB8-F1
#
_entry.id   AF-A0A847GGB8-F1
#
_cell.length_a   1.000
_cell.length_b   1.000
_cell.length_c   1.000
_cell.angle_alpha   90.00
_cell.angle_beta   90.00
_cell.angle_gamma   90.00
#
_symmetry.space_group_name_H-M   'P 1'
#
loop_
_entity.id
_entity.type
_entity.pdbx_description
1 polymer ?
#
loop_
_entity_poly.entity_id
_entity_poly.type
_entity_poly.pdbx_seq_one_letter_code
_entity_poly.pdbx_strand_id
1 'polypeptide(L)' 'MTKRNDDGYLSEIQDHMDGDALRTMAEVMIRHVMREELEAHLGAGPHERTGERRGYRNGY' A
#
# COMPACT_ATOMS: atom_id res chain seq x y z
N MET A 1 -18.87 26.16 -21.48
CA MET A 1 -18.39 25.56 -20.22
C MET A 1 -19.45 24.60 -19.71
N THR A 2 -19.40 23.34 -20.14
CA THR A 2 -20.27 22.27 -19.67
C THR A 2 -19.78 21.85 -18.28
N LYS A 3 -20.52 22.20 -17.23
CA LYS A 3 -20.29 21.64 -15.89
C LYS A 3 -20.62 20.15 -15.95
N ARG A 4 -19.59 19.32 -15.94
CA ARG A 4 -19.76 17.87 -15.77
C ARG A 4 -20.34 17.65 -14.38
N ASN A 5 -21.43 16.89 -14.33
CA ASN A 5 -22.17 16.58 -13.11
C ASN A 5 -21.45 15.42 -12.41
N ASP A 6 -20.22 15.67 -11.96
CA ASP A 6 -19.34 14.66 -11.32
C ASP A 6 -19.80 14.34 -9.88
N ASP A 7 -20.71 15.14 -9.33
CA ASP A 7 -21.22 15.07 -7.96
C ASP A 7 -21.98 13.76 -7.67
N GLY A 8 -22.73 13.24 -8.66
CA GLY A 8 -23.52 12.00 -8.49
C GLY A 8 -22.66 10.73 -8.40
N TYR A 9 -21.54 10.71 -9.12
CA TYR A 9 -20.61 9.57 -9.08
C TYR A 9 -19.88 9.45 -7.75
N LEU A 10 -19.52 10.59 -7.15
CA LEU A 10 -18.89 10.61 -5.83
C LEU A 10 -19.84 10.09 -4.74
N SER A 11 -21.12 10.45 -4.78
CA SER A 11 -22.11 9.91 -3.84
C SER A 11 -22.32 8.41 -4.01
N GLU A 12 -22.41 7.90 -5.24
CA GLU A 12 -22.57 6.45 -5.48
C GLU A 12 -21.34 5.66 -5.00
N ILE A 13 -20.13 6.18 -5.23
CA ILE A 13 -18.89 5.59 -4.74
C ILE A 13 -18.85 5.62 -3.22
N GLN A 14 -19.28 6.71 -2.59
CA GLN A 14 -19.29 6.85 -1.14
C GLN A 14 -20.35 5.98 -0.47
N ASP A 15 -21.49 5.74 -1.12
CA ASP A 15 -22.54 4.83 -0.66
C ASP A 15 -22.14 3.35 -0.81
N HIS A 16 -21.31 3.00 -1.81
CA HIS A 16 -20.86 1.63 -2.05
C HIS A 16 -19.50 1.29 -1.42
N MET A 17 -18.68 2.30 -1.09
CA MET A 17 -17.45 2.08 -0.34
C MET A 17 -17.72 2.25 1.15
N ASP A 18 -17.82 1.14 1.85
CA ASP A 18 -17.62 1.14 3.29
C ASP A 18 -16.28 1.83 3.60
N GLY A 19 -16.26 2.74 4.58
CA GLY A 19 -15.05 3.50 4.94
C GLY A 19 -13.84 2.61 5.26
N ASP A 20 -14.08 1.34 5.56
CA ASP A 20 -13.06 0.31 5.73
C ASP A 20 -12.38 -0.12 4.43
N ALA A 21 -13.03 -0.06 3.26
CA ALA A 21 -12.44 -0.46 1.99
C ALA A 21 -11.23 0.40 1.60
N LEU A 22 -11.37 1.73 1.71
CA LEU A 22 -10.25 2.65 1.49
C LEU A 22 -9.13 2.45 2.51
N ARG A 23 -9.49 2.23 3.77
CA ARG A 23 -8.53 1.95 4.84
C ARG A 23 -7.75 0.66 4.55
N THR A 24 -8.44 -0.42 4.21
CA THR A 24 -7.83 -1.71 3.86
C THR A 24 -6.94 -1.57 2.63
N MET A 25 -7.41 -0.87 1.59
CA MET A 25 -6.61 -0.61 0.39
C MET A 25 -5.33 0.17 0.73
N ALA A 26 -5.44 1.25 1.51
CA ALA A 26 -4.29 2.01 1.97
C ALA A 26 -3.33 1.15 2.80
N GLU A 27 -3.85 0.33 3.70
CA GLU A 27 -3.05 -0.56 4.55
C GLU A 27 -2.29 -1.62 3.73
N VAL A 28 -2.90 -2.15 2.66
CA VAL A 28 -2.24 -3.09 1.73
C VAL A 28 -1.15 -2.37 0.94
N MET A 29 -1.44 -1.19 0.40
CA MET A 29 -0.46 -0.41 -0.38
C MET A 29 0.74 -0.01 0.47
N ILE A 30 0.52 0.53 1.67
CA ILE A 30 1.59 0.94 2.58
C ILE A 30 2.45 -0.27 2.96
N ARG A 31 1.82 -1.42 3.29
CA ARG A 31 2.55 -2.65 3.60
C ARG A 31 3.37 -3.17 2.42
N HIS A 32 2.91 -2.95 1.19
CA HIS A 32 3.64 -3.33 0.00
C HIS A 32 4.89 -2.46 -0.19
N VAL A 33 4.71 -1.14 -0.22
CA VAL A 33 5.81 -0.18 -0.41
C VAL A 33 6.87 -0.34 0.68
N MET A 34 6.45 -0.42 1.96
CA MET A 34 7.41 -0.61 3.04
C MET A 34 8.18 -1.93 2.95
N ARG A 35 7.57 -2.99 2.40
CA ARG A 35 8.27 -4.27 2.21
C ARG A 35 9.33 -4.12 1.12
N GLU A 36 8.97 -3.53 0.00
CA GLU A 36 9.87 -3.31 -1.14
C GLU A 36 11.06 -2.41 -0.75
N GLU A 37 10.80 -1.29 -0.07
CA GLU A 37 11.86 -0.41 0.43
C GLU A 37 12.80 -1.13 1.39
N LEU A 38 12.26 -1.98 2.26
CA LEU A 38 13.04 -2.71 3.24
C LEU A 38 13.88 -3.82 2.60
N GLU A 39 13.36 -4.52 1.59
CA GLU A 39 14.12 -5.50 0.80
C GLU A 39 15.25 -4.82 0.03
N ALA A 40 14.98 -3.68 -0.61
CA ALA A 40 15.99 -2.87 -1.28
C ALA A 40 17.05 -2.33 -0.30
N HIS A 41 16.63 -1.90 0.88
CA HIS A 41 17.54 -1.43 1.92
C HIS A 41 18.40 -2.56 2.47
N LEU A 42 17.81 -3.71 2.80
CA LEU A 42 18.56 -4.86 3.31
C LEU A 42 19.37 -5.57 2.22
N GLY A 43 19.06 -5.38 0.94
CA GLY A 43 19.68 -6.12 -0.15
C GLY A 43 19.32 -7.61 -0.16
N ALA A 44 18.21 -7.97 0.48
CA ALA A 44 17.76 -9.36 0.64
C ALA A 44 16.28 -9.44 1.01
N GLY A 45 15.57 -10.39 0.42
CA GLY A 45 14.20 -10.76 0.74
C GLY A 45 14.02 -11.47 2.10
N PRO A 46 12.77 -11.76 2.50
CA PRO A 46 12.47 -12.56 3.67
C PRO A 46 13.08 -13.95 3.50
N HIS A 47 13.96 -14.35 4.43
CA HIS A 47 14.71 -15.62 4.41
C HIS A 47 15.76 -15.76 3.30
N GLU A 48 15.96 -14.76 2.46
CA GLU A 48 17.03 -14.76 1.47
C GLU A 48 18.39 -14.55 2.16
N ARG A 49 19.42 -15.24 1.66
CA ARG A 49 20.80 -15.13 2.14
C ARG A 49 21.67 -14.60 1.00
N THR A 50 21.97 -13.30 1.05
CA THR A 50 22.88 -12.63 0.12
C THR A 50 24.13 -12.18 0.86
N GLY A 51 25.27 -12.12 0.16
CA GLY A 51 26.52 -11.57 0.72
C GLY A 51 26.45 -10.07 0.99
N GLU A 52 25.56 -9.36 0.28
CA GLU A 52 25.33 -7.91 0.39
C GLU A 52 24.29 -7.54 1.46
N ARG A 53 23.83 -8.52 2.27
CA ARG A 53 22.76 -8.30 3.24
C ARG A 53 23.18 -7.30 4.32
N ARG A 54 22.42 -6.20 4.46
CA ARG A 54 22.66 -5.13 5.43
C ARG A 54 21.81 -5.23 6.71
N GLY A 55 21.81 -6.41 7.34
CA GLY A 55 21.14 -6.65 8.63
C GLY A 55 19.83 -7.43 8.55
N TYR A 56 19.02 -7.34 9.61
CA TYR A 56 17.79 -8.12 9.78
C TYR A 56 16.61 -7.20 10.11
N ARG A 57 15.45 -7.53 9.51
CA ARG A 57 14.18 -6.94 9.92
C ARG A 57 13.84 -7.39 11.33
N ASN A 58 13.40 -6.47 12.18
CA ASN A 58 12.79 -6.83 13.46
C ASN A 58 11.41 -7.46 13.17
N GLY A 59 11.24 -8.73 13.50
CA GLY A 59 9.99 -9.46 13.29
C GLY A 59 9.02 -9.20 14.45
N TYR A 60 7.80 -8.81 14.12
CA TYR A 60 6.63 -8.89 15.00
C TYR A 60 5.51 -9.54 14.20
#